data_AF-A0A6M2D9Y4-F1
#
_entry.id   AF-A0A6M2D9Y4-F1
#
_cell.length_a   1.000
_cell.length_b   1.000
_cell.length_c   1.000
_cell.angle_alpha   90.00
_cell.angle_beta   90.00
_cell.angle_gamma   90.00
#
_symmetry.space_group_name_H-M   'P 1'
#
loop_
_entity.id
_entity.type
_entity.pdbx_description
1 polymer ?
#
loop_
_entity_poly.entity_id
_entity_poly.type
_entity_poly.pdbx_seq_one_letter_code
_entity_poly.pdbx_strand_id
1 'polypeptide(L)'
;LAARAGAPNHELAVTSLFIFGGSLLSTLLDLPWSIYYTFVLEERHGFNKQTPGFFAKDRVKKFFLMQLVILPISCGVVQIIKMGGEYFFIYLWFFTLIVSVLMSFIYSDFIAPLLDKFTPLPEGELKTRIEGLAASINFPLKKLLVVEGSKRSSHSNAYFFGLFKEKKIVLFDTLFEKDATTESENGGIVNEENVSKSKAEP
;
A
#
# COMPACT_ATOMS: atom_id res chain seq x y z
N LEU A 1 21.15 22.28 29.76
CA LEU A 1 21.06 21.44 30.97
C LEU A 1 20.80 19.94 30.69
N ALA A 2 20.86 19.47 29.44
CA ALA A 2 20.73 18.04 29.08
C ALA A 2 21.93 17.51 28.26
N ALA A 3 23.12 18.08 28.47
CA ALA A 3 24.33 17.75 27.70
C ALA A 3 25.48 17.23 28.57
N ARG A 4 25.20 16.79 29.81
CA ARG A 4 26.22 16.34 30.76
C ARG A 4 25.75 15.13 31.57
N ALA A 5 25.62 14.00 30.90
CA ALA A 5 25.67 12.69 31.54
C ALA A 5 26.08 11.67 30.49
N GLY A 6 27.36 11.33 30.48
CA GLY A 6 27.89 10.19 29.77
C GLY A 6 27.27 8.92 30.33
N ALA A 7 26.29 8.38 29.60
CA ALA A 7 25.91 6.98 29.69
C ALA A 7 25.76 6.47 28.26
N PRO A 8 26.67 5.63 27.75
CA PRO A 8 26.54 5.03 26.41
C PRO A 8 25.23 4.25 26.21
N ASN A 9 24.49 4.01 27.30
CA ASN A 9 23.25 3.24 27.36
C ASN A 9 21.96 4.05 27.10
N HIS A 10 21.99 5.40 27.09
CA HIS A 10 20.76 6.21 26.94
C HIS A 10 20.57 6.83 25.55
N GLU A 11 21.60 6.85 24.71
CA GLU A 11 21.50 7.51 23.39
C GLU A 11 20.50 6.82 22.46
N LEU A 12 20.39 5.49 22.53
CA LEU A 12 19.38 4.74 21.77
C LEU A 12 17.96 5.06 22.25
N ALA A 13 17.77 5.21 23.57
CA ALA A 13 16.49 5.60 24.15
C ALA A 13 16.12 7.05 23.78
N VAL A 14 17.08 7.97 23.84
CA VAL A 14 16.90 9.37 23.43
C VAL A 14 16.57 9.46 21.95
N THR A 15 17.27 8.71 21.10
CA THR A 15 17.00 8.69 19.65
C THR A 15 15.62 8.12 19.37
N SER A 16 15.25 7.03 20.05
CA SER A 16 13.93 6.41 19.90
C SER A 16 12.81 7.37 20.32
N LEU A 17 12.99 8.06 21.45
CA LEU A 17 12.03 9.05 21.95
C LEU A 17 11.94 10.26 21.00
N PHE A 18 13.07 10.71 20.46
CA PHE A 18 13.10 11.81 19.50
C PHE A 18 12.37 11.45 18.20
N ILE A 19 12.63 10.26 17.64
CA ILE A 19 11.97 9.77 16.42
C ILE A 19 10.47 9.59 16.68
N PHE A 20 10.09 8.99 17.80
CA PHE A 20 8.70 8.80 18.17
C PHE A 20 7.97 10.15 18.34
N GLY A 21 8.55 11.06 19.12
CA GLY A 21 7.99 12.38 19.38
C GLY A 21 7.90 13.24 18.11
N GLY A 22 8.92 13.20 17.27
CA GLY A 22 8.92 13.88 15.97
C GLY A 22 7.85 13.33 15.04
N SER A 23 7.74 11.99 14.94
CA SER A 23 6.70 11.34 14.13
C SER A 23 5.29 11.66 14.63
N LEU A 24 5.10 11.69 15.95
CA LEU A 24 3.83 12.04 16.57
C LEU A 24 3.46 13.49 16.26
N LEU A 25 4.42 14.42 16.41
CA LEU A 25 4.21 15.83 16.08
C LEU A 25 3.85 16.01 14.60
N SER A 26 4.60 15.39 13.68
CA SER A 26 4.28 15.41 12.25
C SER A 26 2.88 14.86 11.97
N THR A 27 2.50 13.75 12.61
CA THR A 27 1.16 13.17 12.46
C THR A 27 0.06 14.11 12.94
N LEU A 28 0.28 14.84 14.03
CA LEU A 28 -0.65 15.83 14.56
C LEU A 28 -0.75 17.07 13.67
N LEU A 29 0.36 17.52 13.08
CA LEU A 29 0.37 18.65 12.16
C LEU A 29 -0.28 18.32 10.80
N ASP A 30 -0.17 17.07 10.35
CA ASP A 30 -0.82 16.59 9.13
C ASP A 30 -2.31 16.25 9.32
N LEU A 31 -2.75 16.07 10.57
CA LEU A 31 -4.11 15.64 10.87
C LEU A 31 -5.19 16.59 10.34
N PRO A 32 -5.11 17.93 10.51
CA PRO A 32 -6.11 18.85 9.97
C PRO A 32 -6.23 18.75 8.44
N TRP A 33 -5.10 18.62 7.75
CA TRP A 33 -5.08 18.47 6.29
C TRP A 33 -5.68 17.15 5.84
N SER A 34 -5.38 16.06 6.54
CA SER A 34 -5.96 14.75 6.25
C SER A 34 -7.47 14.72 6.49
N ILE A 35 -7.96 15.37 7.55
CA ILE A 35 -9.41 15.47 7.83
C ILE A 35 -10.10 16.30 6.74
N TYR A 36 -9.52 17.44 6.36
CA TYR A 36 -10.07 18.29 5.30
C TYR A 36 -10.14 17.54 3.97
N TYR A 37 -9.06 16.86 3.59
CA TYR A 37 -9.02 16.08 2.35
C TYR A 37 -10.09 14.99 2.33
N THR A 38 -10.20 14.18 3.39
CA THR A 38 -11.13 13.04 3.42
C THR A 38 -12.59 13.46 3.62
N PHE A 39 -12.89 14.34 4.56
CA PHE A 39 -14.28 14.64 4.94
C PHE A 39 -14.87 15.89 4.28
N VAL A 40 -14.06 16.71 3.62
CA VAL A 40 -14.56 17.88 2.87
C VAL A 40 -14.39 17.68 1.38
N LEU A 41 -13.17 17.37 0.92
CA LEU A 41 -12.90 17.28 -0.52
C LEU A 41 -13.43 15.98 -1.11
N GLU A 42 -13.02 14.83 -0.58
CA GLU A 42 -13.48 13.53 -1.08
C GLU A 42 -14.98 13.30 -0.86
N GLU A 43 -15.53 13.77 0.26
CA GLU A 43 -16.97 13.71 0.53
C GLU A 43 -17.77 14.55 -0.47
N ARG A 44 -17.31 15.77 -0.79
CA ARG A 44 -17.95 16.64 -1.80
C ARG A 44 -18.04 15.96 -3.17
N HIS A 45 -17.03 15.18 -3.53
CA HIS A 45 -17.00 14.45 -4.79
C HIS A 45 -17.59 13.04 -4.70
N GLY A 46 -18.14 12.64 -3.55
CA GLY A 46 -18.75 11.32 -3.34
C GLY A 46 -17.75 10.15 -3.30
N PHE A 47 -16.45 10.43 -3.18
CA PHE A 47 -15.41 9.42 -3.12
C PHE A 47 -15.23 8.83 -1.73
N ASN A 48 -15.44 9.62 -0.67
CA ASN A 48 -15.27 9.14 0.69
C ASN A 48 -16.36 8.12 1.07
N LYS A 49 -15.92 7.01 1.68
CA LYS A 49 -16.79 5.97 2.26
C LYS A 49 -16.47 5.67 3.72
N GLN A 50 -15.50 6.39 4.30
CA GLN A 50 -15.03 6.16 5.67
C GLN A 50 -15.86 6.94 6.68
N THR A 51 -16.09 6.32 7.83
CA THR A 51 -16.62 7.02 9.01
C THR A 51 -15.48 7.66 9.82
N PRO A 52 -15.74 8.75 10.57
CA PRO A 52 -14.73 9.38 11.43
C PRO A 52 -14.09 8.41 12.44
N GLY A 53 -14.88 7.48 13.00
CA GLY A 53 -14.39 6.45 13.92
C GLY A 53 -13.45 5.44 13.25
N PHE A 54 -13.78 5.02 12.02
CA PHE A 54 -12.90 4.15 11.23
C PHE A 54 -11.59 4.88 10.89
N PHE A 55 -11.68 6.12 10.42
CA PHE A 55 -10.52 6.96 10.08
C PHE A 55 -9.55 7.12 11.26
N ALA A 56 -10.06 7.48 12.45
CA ALA A 56 -9.23 7.65 13.64
C ALA A 56 -8.57 6.32 14.07
N LYS A 57 -9.34 5.22 14.12
CA LYS A 57 -8.82 3.91 14.49
C LYS A 57 -7.76 3.41 13.52
N ASP A 58 -7.98 3.58 12.21
CA ASP A 58 -7.04 3.21 11.17
C ASP A 58 -5.76 4.03 11.24
N ARG A 59 -5.86 5.35 11.48
CA ARG A 59 -4.69 6.23 11.63
C ARG A 59 -3.84 5.84 12.83
N VAL A 60 -4.46 5.57 13.98
CA VAL A 60 -3.77 5.11 15.19
C VAL A 60 -3.09 3.76 14.95
N LYS A 61 -3.80 2.81 14.33
CA LYS A 61 -3.24 1.49 13.98
C LYS A 61 -2.03 1.59 13.05
N LYS A 62 -2.14 2.40 11.98
CA LYS A 62 -1.04 2.65 11.04
C LYS A 62 0.15 3.31 11.74
N PHE A 63 -0.10 4.29 12.61
CA PHE A 63 0.96 4.97 13.36
C PHE A 63 1.76 3.96 14.21
N PHE A 64 1.10 3.15 15.03
CA PHE A 64 1.81 2.18 15.86
C PHE A 64 2.52 1.09 15.04
N LEU A 65 1.90 0.62 13.96
CA LEU A 65 2.53 -0.36 13.07
C LEU A 65 3.81 0.19 12.43
N MET A 66 3.79 1.46 11.98
CA MET A 66 4.97 2.13 11.47
C MET A 66 6.03 2.38 12.55
N GLN A 67 5.62 2.72 13.77
CA GLN A 67 6.55 2.88 14.89
C GLN A 67 7.27 1.58 15.25
N LEU A 68 6.56 0.45 15.23
CA LEU A 68 7.14 -0.88 15.47
C LEU A 68 8.23 -1.22 14.44
N VAL A 69 8.12 -0.71 13.22
CA VAL A 69 9.09 -0.95 12.15
C VAL A 69 10.25 0.05 12.21
N ILE A 70 9.97 1.35 12.35
CA ILE A 70 11.00 2.39 12.22
C ILE A 70 11.95 2.45 13.42
N LEU A 71 11.47 2.14 14.63
CA LEU A 71 12.28 2.23 15.86
C LEU A 71 13.39 1.16 15.93
N PRO A 72 13.15 -0.12 15.60
CA PRO A 72 14.23 -1.11 15.52
C PRO A 72 15.23 -0.79 14.41
N ILE A 73 14.74 -0.34 13.25
CA ILE A 73 15.60 0.03 12.12
C ILE A 73 16.51 1.20 12.51
N SER A 74 15.96 2.24 13.14
CA SER A 74 16.75 3.40 13.57
C SER A 74 17.76 3.04 14.65
N CYS A 75 17.41 2.17 15.60
CA CYS A 75 18.36 1.62 16.56
C CYS A 75 19.53 0.91 15.86
N GLY A 76 19.23 0.06 14.86
CA GLY A 76 20.24 -0.62 14.06
C GLY A 76 21.15 0.35 13.31
N VAL A 77 20.59 1.40 12.70
CA VAL A 77 21.36 2.46 12.03
C VAL A 77 22.32 3.15 13.01
N VAL A 78 21.84 3.57 14.19
CA VAL A 78 22.68 4.24 15.18
C VAL A 78 23.81 3.32 15.67
N GLN A 79 23.54 2.03 15.88
CA GLN A 79 24.56 1.06 16.27
C GLN A 79 25.64 0.90 15.19
N ILE A 80 25.25 0.82 13.91
CA ILE A 80 26.19 0.73 12.79
C ILE A 80 27.06 1.97 12.70
N ILE A 81 26.48 3.16 12.86
CA ILE A 81 27.23 4.41 12.84
C ILE A 81 28.27 4.44 13.99
N LYS A 82 27.88 3.98 15.18
CA LYS A 82 28.78 3.93 16.35
C LYS A 82 29.92 2.93 16.22
N MET A 83 29.65 1.77 15.62
CA MET A 83 30.61 0.66 15.55
C MET A 83 31.40 0.61 14.23
N GLY A 84 30.90 1.26 13.18
CA GLY A 84 31.37 1.08 11.80
C GLY A 84 32.68 1.79 11.44
N GLY A 85 33.24 2.61 12.33
CA GLY A 85 34.52 3.30 12.11
C GLY A 85 34.50 4.23 10.88
N GLU A 86 35.63 4.37 10.19
CA GLU A 86 35.75 5.23 8.99
C GLU A 86 34.91 4.74 7.80
N TYR A 87 34.63 3.43 7.73
CA TYR A 87 33.87 2.79 6.65
C TYR A 87 32.41 2.51 7.02
N PHE A 88 31.87 3.17 8.05
CA PHE A 88 30.49 2.95 8.55
C PHE A 88 29.43 3.04 7.45
N PHE A 89 29.65 3.90 6.44
CA PHE A 89 28.72 4.11 5.34
C PHE A 89 28.54 2.87 4.44
N ILE A 90 29.56 2.02 4.30
CA ILE A 90 29.47 0.77 3.53
C ILE A 90 28.58 -0.23 4.28
N TYR A 91 28.80 -0.38 5.59
CA TYR A 91 27.98 -1.23 6.44
C TYR A 91 26.53 -0.73 6.50
N LEU A 92 26.34 0.58 6.57
CA LEU A 92 25.02 1.19 6.55
C LEU A 92 24.31 0.96 5.22
N TRP A 93 25.02 1.06 4.09
CA TRP A 93 24.47 0.77 2.77
C TRP A 93 24.02 -0.69 2.63
N PHE A 94 24.84 -1.64 3.07
CA PHE A 94 24.44 -3.05 3.07
C PHE A 94 23.25 -3.30 4.01
N PHE A 95 23.24 -2.68 5.18
CA PHE A 95 22.13 -2.79 6.12
C PHE A 95 20.83 -2.25 5.54
N THR A 96 20.84 -1.05 4.95
CA THR A 96 19.63 -0.47 4.34
C THR A 96 19.17 -1.28 3.15
N LEU A 97 20.08 -1.82 2.33
CA LEU A 97 19.73 -2.73 1.24
C LEU A 97 18.99 -3.98 1.76
N ILE A 98 19.55 -4.65 2.77
CA ILE A 98 18.94 -5.84 3.37
C ILE A 98 17.57 -5.50 3.97
N VAL A 99 17.49 -4.42 4.74
CA VAL A 99 16.24 -3.96 5.35
C VAL A 99 15.20 -3.63 4.28
N SER A 100 15.56 -2.95 3.19
CA SER A 100 14.62 -2.64 2.10
C SER A 100 14.07 -3.89 1.42
N VAL A 101 14.93 -4.87 1.13
CA VAL A 101 14.49 -6.15 0.55
C VAL A 101 13.58 -6.89 1.53
N LEU A 102 13.96 -6.99 2.80
CA LEU A 102 13.16 -7.63 3.83
C LEU A 102 11.80 -6.95 4.01
N MET A 103 11.78 -5.61 4.07
CA MET A 103 10.57 -4.81 4.20
C MET A 103 9.63 -4.98 3.01
N SER A 104 10.14 -5.18 1.80
CA SER A 104 9.33 -5.49 0.62
C SER A 104 8.50 -6.77 0.83
N PHE A 105 9.12 -7.82 1.38
CA PHE A 105 8.42 -9.07 1.71
C PHE A 105 7.46 -8.91 2.90
N ILE A 106 7.93 -8.30 3.99
CA ILE A 106 7.13 -8.09 5.21
C ILE A 106 5.89 -7.24 4.89
N TYR A 107 6.04 -6.23 4.04
CA TYR A 107 4.95 -5.34 3.70
C TYR A 107 3.78 -6.07 3.04
N SER A 108 4.06 -6.84 1.99
CA SER A 108 3.02 -7.52 1.23
C SER A 108 2.32 -8.64 2.00
N ASP A 109 3.05 -9.38 2.84
CA ASP A 109 2.51 -10.59 3.47
C ASP A 109 2.01 -10.36 4.90
N PHE A 110 2.48 -9.32 5.59
CA PHE A 110 2.11 -9.03 6.98
C PHE A 110 1.48 -7.66 7.16
N ILE A 111 2.10 -6.58 6.65
CA ILE A 111 1.61 -5.21 6.92
C ILE A 111 0.32 -4.93 6.18
N ALA A 112 0.27 -5.21 4.87
CA ALA A 112 -0.92 -4.94 4.06
C ALA A 112 -2.14 -5.74 4.54
N PRO A 113 -2.06 -7.07 4.78
CA PRO A 113 -3.21 -7.85 5.27
C PRO A 113 -3.67 -7.47 6.69
N LEU A 114 -2.80 -6.85 7.49
CA LEU A 114 -3.22 -6.29 8.78
C LEU A 114 -4.10 -5.05 8.58
N LEU A 115 -3.85 -4.23 7.56
CA LEU A 115 -4.59 -2.98 7.35
C LEU A 115 -5.89 -3.18 6.58
N ASP A 116 -5.87 -4.07 5.58
CA ASP A 116 -6.96 -4.28 4.64
C ASP A 116 -7.25 -5.77 4.45
N LYS A 117 -8.48 -6.08 4.05
CA LYS A 117 -8.90 -7.45 3.81
C LYS A 117 -8.58 -7.85 2.38
N PHE A 118 -7.84 -8.94 2.23
CA PHE A 118 -7.52 -9.55 0.95
C PHE A 118 -8.25 -10.88 0.82
N THR A 119 -8.92 -11.08 -0.31
CA THR A 119 -9.59 -12.33 -0.65
C THR A 119 -9.12 -12.81 -2.02
N PRO A 120 -9.03 -14.13 -2.28
CA PRO A 120 -8.76 -14.62 -3.63
C PRO A 120 -9.86 -14.17 -4.59
N LEU A 121 -9.50 -13.87 -5.84
CA LEU A 121 -10.49 -13.58 -6.88
C LEU A 121 -11.37 -14.83 -7.09
N PRO A 122 -12.71 -14.70 -7.10
CA PRO A 122 -13.61 -15.82 -7.37
C PRO A 122 -13.29 -16.50 -8.70
N GLU A 123 -13.55 -17.81 -8.77
CA GLU A 123 -13.49 -18.54 -10.04
C GLU A 123 -14.52 -17.97 -11.02
N GLY A 124 -14.10 -17.74 -12.27
CA GLY A 124 -14.97 -17.17 -13.29
C GLY A 124 -14.21 -16.78 -14.55
N GLU A 125 -14.93 -16.23 -15.52
CA GLU A 125 -14.37 -15.85 -16.82
C GLU A 125 -13.23 -14.83 -16.70
N LEU A 126 -13.37 -13.84 -15.82
CA LEU A 126 -12.36 -12.81 -15.61
C LEU A 126 -11.04 -13.40 -15.12
N LYS A 127 -11.10 -14.32 -14.15
CA LYS A 127 -9.91 -14.99 -13.62
C LYS A 127 -9.20 -15.77 -14.73
N THR A 128 -9.95 -16.56 -15.50
CA THR A 128 -9.42 -17.35 -16.62
C THR A 128 -8.78 -16.48 -17.69
N ARG A 129 -9.40 -15.33 -18.04
CA ARG A 129 -8.84 -14.38 -19.00
C ARG A 129 -7.53 -13.76 -18.50
N ILE A 130 -7.47 -13.37 -17.23
CA ILE A 130 -6.24 -12.79 -16.63
C ILE A 130 -5.12 -13.84 -16.59
N GLU A 131 -5.42 -15.07 -16.19
CA GLU A 131 -4.45 -16.17 -16.17
C GLU A 131 -3.96 -16.51 -17.57
N GLY A 132 -4.86 -16.54 -18.57
CA GLY A 132 -4.50 -16.74 -19.97
C GLY A 132 -3.61 -15.63 -20.53
N LEU A 133 -3.90 -14.38 -20.20
CA LEU A 133 -3.05 -13.24 -20.56
C LEU A 133 -1.69 -13.30 -19.87
N ALA A 134 -1.65 -13.63 -18.58
CA ALA A 134 -0.39 -13.79 -17.85
C ALA A 134 0.47 -14.90 -18.44
N ALA A 135 -0.15 -16.02 -18.84
CA ALA A 135 0.53 -17.13 -19.50
C ALA A 135 1.08 -16.75 -20.88
N SER A 136 0.33 -15.97 -21.67
CA SER A 136 0.77 -15.58 -23.03
C SER A 136 2.03 -14.71 -23.03
N ILE A 137 2.24 -13.92 -21.97
CA ILE A 137 3.45 -13.09 -21.79
C ILE A 137 4.49 -13.72 -20.86
N ASN A 138 4.33 -15.00 -20.48
CA ASN A 138 5.18 -15.70 -19.51
C ASN A 138 5.34 -14.95 -18.17
N PHE A 139 4.30 -14.24 -17.73
CA PHE A 139 4.30 -13.58 -16.44
C PHE A 139 4.06 -14.62 -15.33
N PRO A 140 4.96 -14.76 -14.34
CA PRO A 140 4.87 -15.78 -13.30
C PRO A 140 3.82 -15.41 -12.24
N LEU A 141 2.55 -15.42 -12.64
CA LEU A 141 1.40 -15.16 -11.77
C LEU A 141 1.18 -16.34 -10.82
N LYS A 142 1.26 -16.09 -9.51
CA LYS A 142 0.99 -17.12 -8.49
C LYS A 142 -0.30 -16.91 -7.73
N LYS A 143 -0.67 -15.64 -7.46
CA LYS A 143 -1.91 -15.32 -6.75
C LYS A 143 -2.59 -14.12 -7.38
N LEU A 144 -3.90 -14.22 -7.52
CA LEU A 144 -4.78 -13.13 -7.93
C LEU A 144 -5.73 -12.83 -6.77
N LEU A 145 -5.61 -11.62 -6.21
CA LEU A 145 -6.28 -11.20 -5.00
C LEU A 145 -7.16 -9.98 -5.27
N VAL A 146 -8.23 -9.86 -4.50
CA VAL A 146 -9.08 -8.68 -4.42
C VAL A 146 -8.89 -8.05 -3.04
N VAL A 147 -8.68 -6.73 -3.01
CA VAL A 147 -8.63 -5.93 -1.79
C VAL A 147 -9.93 -5.15 -1.61
N GLU A 148 -10.47 -5.16 -0.39
CA GLU A 148 -11.69 -4.43 -0.03
C GLU A 148 -11.40 -2.94 0.19
N GLY A 149 -11.24 -2.20 -0.91
CA GLY A 149 -10.97 -0.75 -0.88
C GLY A 149 -12.22 0.12 -0.85
N SER A 150 -13.38 -0.43 -1.21
CA SER A 150 -14.69 0.23 -1.12
C SER A 150 -14.98 0.79 0.28
N LYS A 151 -14.48 0.14 1.34
CA LYS A 151 -14.54 0.64 2.73
C LYS A 151 -13.85 2.00 2.92
N ARG A 152 -12.88 2.32 2.06
CA ARG A 152 -12.04 3.50 2.17
C ARG A 152 -12.45 4.59 1.20
N SER A 153 -12.73 4.23 -0.04
CA SER A 153 -13.10 5.17 -1.08
C SER A 153 -13.67 4.44 -2.29
N SER A 154 -14.38 5.13 -3.18
CA SER A 154 -14.77 4.60 -4.50
C SER A 154 -13.68 4.72 -5.58
N HIS A 155 -12.44 5.06 -5.20
CA HIS A 155 -11.29 5.00 -6.10
C HIS A 155 -10.97 3.56 -6.45
N SER A 156 -10.66 3.33 -7.72
CA SER A 156 -10.34 2.01 -8.25
C SER A 156 -8.89 2.00 -8.69
N ASN A 157 -8.21 0.89 -8.43
CA ASN A 157 -6.81 0.71 -8.79
C ASN A 157 -6.52 -0.79 -9.00
N ALA A 158 -5.39 -1.10 -9.58
CA ALA A 158 -4.85 -2.45 -9.68
C ALA A 158 -3.33 -2.34 -9.62
N TYR A 159 -2.70 -3.24 -8.88
CA TYR A 159 -1.25 -3.30 -8.81
C TYR A 159 -0.78 -4.74 -8.77
N PHE A 160 0.46 -4.95 -9.20
CA PHE A 160 1.14 -6.22 -9.00
C PHE A 160 2.31 -6.01 -8.05
N PHE A 161 2.60 -7.04 -7.27
CA PHE A 161 3.70 -7.03 -6.33
C PHE A 161 4.34 -8.41 -6.26
N GLY A 162 5.62 -8.46 -5.94
CA GLY A 162 6.35 -9.71 -5.79
C GLY A 162 7.71 -9.68 -6.48
N LEU A 163 8.63 -10.44 -5.90
CA LEU A 163 10.00 -10.56 -6.37
C LEU A 163 10.14 -11.83 -7.21
N PHE A 164 10.91 -11.75 -8.30
CA PHE A 164 11.24 -12.89 -9.16
C PHE A 164 10.02 -13.69 -9.65
N LYS A 165 9.89 -14.96 -9.23
CA LYS A 165 8.91 -15.95 -9.71
C LYS A 165 7.60 -15.96 -8.90
N GLU A 166 7.49 -15.08 -7.92
CA GLU A 166 6.40 -15.08 -6.94
C GLU A 166 5.56 -13.80 -7.09
N LYS A 167 5.04 -13.55 -8.29
CA LYS A 167 4.26 -12.33 -8.57
C LYS A 167 2.78 -12.53 -8.21
N LYS A 168 2.21 -11.52 -7.59
CA LYS A 168 0.82 -11.45 -7.18
C LYS A 168 0.19 -10.23 -7.85
N ILE A 169 -1.04 -10.38 -8.32
CA ILE A 169 -1.85 -9.25 -8.82
C ILE A 169 -2.94 -8.99 -7.78
N VAL A 170 -3.12 -7.72 -7.43
CA VAL A 170 -4.14 -7.24 -6.51
C VAL A 170 -5.05 -6.28 -7.25
N LEU A 171 -6.34 -6.59 -7.24
CA LEU A 171 -7.41 -5.77 -7.82
C LEU A 171 -8.23 -5.13 -6.70
N PHE A 172 -8.62 -3.88 -6.86
CA PHE A 172 -9.59 -3.26 -5.95
C PHE A 172 -11.01 -3.73 -6.29
N ASP A 173 -11.82 -3.99 -5.25
CA ASP A 173 -13.24 -4.34 -5.39
C ASP A 173 -14.06 -3.27 -6.13
N THR A 174 -13.71 -2.00 -5.97
CA THR A 174 -14.29 -0.84 -6.65
C THR A 174 -14.07 -0.82 -8.17
N LEU A 175 -13.22 -1.70 -8.74
CA LEU A 175 -13.16 -1.89 -10.20
C LEU A 175 -14.45 -2.55 -10.69
N PHE A 176 -14.92 -3.57 -9.98
CA PHE A 176 -16.09 -4.36 -10.38
C PHE A 176 -17.40 -3.58 -10.20
N GLU A 177 -17.46 -2.68 -9.22
CA GLU A 177 -18.63 -1.81 -9.01
C GLU A 177 -18.82 -0.80 -10.15
N LYS A 178 -17.71 -0.27 -10.70
CA LYS A 178 -17.76 0.65 -11.84
C LYS A 178 -18.17 -0.04 -13.12
N ASP A 179 -17.69 -1.26 -13.37
CA ASP A 179 -18.06 -2.01 -14.57
C ASP A 179 -19.58 -2.28 -14.61
N ALA A 180 -20.19 -2.64 -13.46
CA ALA A 180 -21.64 -2.84 -13.36
C ALA A 180 -22.47 -1.56 -13.59
N THR A 181 -21.96 -0.40 -13.16
CA THR A 181 -22.61 0.90 -13.44
C THR A 181 -22.42 1.32 -14.89
N THR A 182 -21.26 1.02 -15.48
CA THR A 182 -20.94 1.35 -16.87
C THR A 182 -21.71 0.45 -17.85
N GLU A 183 -21.95 -0.83 -17.55
CA GLU A 183 -22.86 -1.69 -18.33
C GLU A 183 -24.32 -1.23 -18.22
N SER A 184 -24.74 -0.72 -17.06
CA SER A 184 -26.10 -0.16 -16.90
C SER A 184 -26.29 1.19 -17.60
N GLU A 185 -25.24 2.01 -17.72
CA GLU A 185 -25.25 3.26 -18.48
C GLU A 185 -25.04 3.03 -20.00
N ASN A 186 -24.25 2.03 -20.39
CA ASN A 186 -24.04 1.64 -21.79
C ASN A 186 -25.10 0.66 -22.33
N GLY A 187 -26.10 0.27 -21.55
CA GLY A 187 -27.31 -0.41 -22.03
C GLY A 187 -28.12 0.40 -23.06
N GLY A 188 -27.72 1.65 -23.34
CA GLY A 188 -28.22 2.49 -24.42
C GLY A 188 -27.32 2.58 -25.67
N ILE A 189 -26.11 1.99 -25.69
CA ILE A 189 -25.23 2.03 -26.86
C ILE A 189 -25.17 0.65 -27.49
N VAL A 190 -25.99 0.53 -28.53
CA VAL A 190 -26.14 -0.58 -29.47
C VAL A 190 -24.78 -1.12 -29.94
N ASN A 191 -24.65 -2.45 -29.84
CA ASN A 191 -23.84 -3.36 -30.68
C ASN A 191 -23.09 -2.71 -31.85
N GLU A 192 -21.81 -2.36 -31.65
CA GLU A 192 -20.93 -1.89 -32.72
C GLU A 192 -20.12 -3.02 -33.40
N GLU A 193 -20.51 -4.29 -33.23
CA GLU A 193 -19.87 -5.43 -33.92
C GLU A 193 -20.53 -5.82 -35.26
N ASN A 194 -21.66 -5.20 -35.67
CA ASN A 194 -22.35 -5.55 -36.91
C ASN A 194 -22.11 -4.61 -38.10
N VAL A 195 -21.27 -3.57 -37.99
CA VAL A 195 -21.04 -2.63 -39.11
C VAL A 195 -19.94 -3.11 -40.08
N SER A 196 -19.07 -4.06 -39.69
CA SER A 196 -17.95 -4.47 -40.54
C SER A 196 -18.28 -5.56 -41.59
N LYS A 197 -19.48 -6.18 -41.56
CA LYS A 197 -19.87 -7.25 -42.51
C LYS A 197 -20.75 -6.83 -43.69
N SER A 198 -21.15 -5.56 -43.81
CA SER A 198 -22.03 -5.09 -44.89
C SER A 198 -21.32 -4.43 -46.09
N LYS A 199 -19.98 -4.36 -46.12
CA LYS A 199 -19.27 -3.56 -47.15
C LYS A 199 -18.24 -4.33 -48.00
N ALA A 200 -18.32 -5.66 -48.01
CA ALA A 200 -17.48 -6.50 -48.85
C ALA A 200 -18.34 -7.41 -49.74
N GLU A 201 -18.99 -6.82 -50.74
CA GLU A 201 -19.37 -7.42 -52.03
C GLU A 201 -19.68 -6.25 -52.98
N PRO A 202 -19.17 -6.28 -54.21
CA PRO A 202 -19.75 -7.14 -55.25
C PRO A 202 -18.83 -8.25 -55.76
#